data_AF-A0A1E5SV62-F1
#
_entry.id   AF-A0A1E5SV62-F1
#
_cell.length_a   1.000
_cell.length_b   1.000
_cell.length_c   1.000
_cell.angle_alpha   90.00
_cell.angle_beta   90.00
_cell.angle_gamma   90.00
#
_symmetry.space_group_name_H-M   'P 1'
#
loop_
_entity.id
_entity.type
_entity.pdbx_description
1 polymer ?
#
loop_
_entity_poly.entity_id
_entity_poly.type
_entity_poly.pdbx_seq_one_letter_code
_entity_poly.pdbx_strand_id
1 'polypeptide(L)' 'MDETKYLKGFNDGYFTAKTMPDIRQSMTFKNVDGPTDYQLGFEDGQKEYKMEKERGLSKDDFSRDDQKRNLDLDR' A
#
# COMPACT_ATOMS: atom_id res chain seq x y z
N MET A 1 -9.66 -5.98 21.97
CA MET A 1 -8.96 -6.16 20.69
C MET A 1 -8.83 -7.65 20.44
N ASP A 2 -9.41 -8.13 19.36
CA ASP A 2 -9.31 -9.51 18.86
C ASP A 2 -8.16 -9.59 17.84
N GLU A 3 -7.04 -10.12 18.29
CA GLU A 3 -5.80 -10.21 17.51
C GLU A 3 -5.96 -11.07 16.24
N THR A 4 -6.81 -12.10 16.28
CA THR A 4 -7.03 -12.96 15.11
C THR A 4 -7.78 -12.20 14.02
N LYS A 5 -8.78 -11.41 14.39
CA LYS A 5 -9.49 -10.54 13.44
C LYS A 5 -8.60 -9.44 12.90
N TYR A 6 -7.76 -8.84 13.76
CA TYR A 6 -6.77 -7.85 13.35
C TYR A 6 -5.79 -8.42 12.31
N LEU A 7 -5.15 -9.55 12.60
CA LEU A 7 -4.19 -10.18 11.70
C LEU A 7 -4.81 -10.57 10.36
N LYS A 8 -6.06 -11.07 10.38
CA LYS A 8 -6.78 -11.36 9.15
C LYS A 8 -6.99 -10.09 8.32
N GLY A 9 -7.47 -9.02 8.95
CA GLY A 9 -7.63 -7.73 8.32
C GLY A 9 -6.32 -7.23 7.72
N PHE A 10 -5.23 -7.29 8.48
CA PHE A 10 -3.89 -6.88 8.05
C PHE A 10 -3.43 -7.60 6.79
N ASN A 11 -3.52 -8.93 6.78
CA ASN A 11 -3.13 -9.71 5.62
C ASN A 11 -3.99 -9.38 4.39
N ASP A 12 -5.31 -9.27 4.57
CA ASP A 12 -6.26 -8.94 3.52
C ASP A 12 -5.97 -7.54 2.95
N GLY A 13 -5.68 -6.56 3.82
CA GLY A 13 -5.35 -5.18 3.46
C GLY A 13 -4.03 -5.06 2.69
N TYR A 14 -2.98 -5.72 3.17
CA TYR A 14 -1.68 -5.76 2.51
C TYR A 14 -1.77 -6.43 1.13
N PHE A 15 -2.43 -7.58 1.03
CA PHE A 15 -2.61 -8.29 -0.24
C PHE A 15 -3.42 -7.48 -1.25
N THR A 16 -4.51 -6.84 -0.79
CA THR A 16 -5.33 -5.97 -1.64
C THR A 16 -4.53 -4.79 -2.17
N ALA A 17 -3.76 -4.10 -1.31
CA ALA A 17 -2.91 -3.00 -1.73
C ALA A 17 -1.85 -3.43 -2.76
N LYS A 18 -1.35 -4.66 -2.65
CA LYS A 18 -0.36 -5.24 -3.56
C LYS A 18 -0.92 -5.65 -4.92
N THR A 19 -2.12 -6.24 -4.96
CA THR A 19 -2.64 -6.91 -6.16
C THR A 19 -3.75 -6.14 -6.87
N MET A 20 -4.46 -5.26 -6.17
CA MET A 20 -5.67 -4.62 -6.66
C MET A 20 -5.76 -3.15 -6.19
N PRO A 21 -4.85 -2.27 -6.67
CA PRO A 21 -4.81 -0.87 -6.25
C PRO A 21 -6.12 -0.11 -6.56
N ASP A 22 -6.81 -0.48 -7.65
CA ASP A 22 -8.07 0.15 -8.07
C ASP A 22 -9.29 -0.25 -7.22
N ILE A 23 -9.24 -1.40 -6.53
CA ILE A 23 -10.33 -1.91 -5.68
C ILE A 23 -10.33 -1.26 -4.30
N ARG A 24 -9.27 -0.52 -3.94
CA ARG A 24 -9.18 0.21 -2.65
C ARG A 24 -10.36 1.15 -2.41
N GLN A 25 -10.99 1.66 -3.47
CA GLN A 25 -12.10 2.61 -3.33
C GLN A 25 -13.45 1.97 -2.97
N SER A 26 -13.66 0.68 -3.23
CA SER A 26 -14.99 0.07 -3.04
C SER A 26 -15.22 -0.54 -1.65
N MET A 27 -14.16 -0.86 -0.89
CA MET A 27 -14.28 -1.34 0.49
C MET A 27 -14.35 -0.17 1.48
N THR A 28 -15.26 0.78 1.24
CA THR A 28 -15.56 1.77 2.28
C THR A 28 -16.50 1.12 3.28
N PHE A 29 -16.02 0.82 4.48
CA PHE A 29 -16.83 0.23 5.55
C PHE A 29 -17.80 1.27 6.13
N LYS A 30 -18.84 1.65 5.37
CA LYS A 30 -19.71 2.80 5.67
C LYS A 30 -20.69 2.60 6.83
N ASN A 31 -20.85 1.40 7.39
CA ASN A 31 -21.99 1.08 8.26
C ASN A 31 -21.61 0.32 9.55
N VAL A 32 -20.51 0.68 10.23
CA VAL A 32 -20.15 0.04 11.50
C VAL A 32 -19.92 1.11 12.58
N ASP A 33 -20.53 0.93 13.76
CA ASP A 33 -20.31 1.79 14.93
C ASP A 33 -18.86 1.59 15.42
N GLY A 34 -17.96 2.37 14.84
CA GLY A 34 -16.53 2.35 15.12
C GLY A 34 -15.74 1.31 14.31
N PRO A 35 -14.41 1.53 14.19
CA PRO A 35 -13.54 0.62 13.49
C PRO A 35 -13.41 -0.70 14.27
N THR A 36 -13.83 -1.80 13.65
CA THR A 36 -13.59 -3.16 14.15
C THR A 36 -12.10 -3.49 14.11
N ASP A 37 -11.66 -4.44 14.93
CA ASP A 37 -10.26 -4.90 14.93
C ASP A 37 -9.80 -5.35 13.53
N TYR A 38 -10.70 -5.94 12.73
CA TYR A 38 -10.44 -6.29 11.34
C TYR A 38 -10.18 -5.06 10.45
N GLN A 39 -10.97 -3.99 10.61
CA GLN A 39 -10.81 -2.76 9.82
C GLN A 39 -9.51 -2.05 10.16
N LEU A 40 -9.15 -2.01 11.45
CA LEU A 40 -7.86 -1.48 11.90
C LEU A 40 -6.71 -2.27 11.26
N GLY A 41 -6.77 -3.60 11.31
CA GLY A 41 -5.80 -4.45 10.65
C GLY A 41 -5.72 -4.16 9.15
N PHE A 42 -6.87 -4.10 8.48
CA PHE A 42 -6.93 -3.87 7.04
C PHE A 42 -6.31 -2.53 6.61
N GLU A 43 -6.60 -1.45 7.32
CA GLU A 43 -5.96 -0.15 7.06
C GLU A 43 -4.45 -0.20 7.30
N ASP A 44 -4.00 -0.85 8.36
CA ASP A 44 -2.57 -0.94 8.68
C ASP A 44 -1.81 -1.80 7.67
N GLY A 45 -2.38 -2.92 7.22
CA GLY A 45 -1.81 -3.74 6.16
C GLY A 45 -1.66 -2.97 4.85
N GLN A 46 -2.64 -2.12 4.52
CA GLN A 46 -2.52 -1.23 3.36
C GLN A 46 -1.41 -0.18 3.52
N LYS A 47 -1.27 0.40 4.72
CA LYS A 47 -0.19 1.36 5.03
C LYS A 47 1.17 0.68 4.94
N GLU A 48 1.31 -0.54 5.46
CA GLU A 48 2.56 -1.29 5.44
C GLU A 48 3.04 -1.54 4.01
N TYR A 49 2.14 -1.99 3.12
CA TYR A 49 2.52 -2.16 1.70
C TYR A 49 2.92 -0.84 1.04
N LYS A 50 2.23 0.26 1.37
CA LYS A 50 2.59 1.59 0.84
C LYS A 50 3.97 2.03 1.34
N MET A 51 4.26 1.85 2.62
CA MET A 51 5.58 2.14 3.21
C MET A 51 6.66 1.23 2.63
N GLU A 52 6.38 -0.06 2.41
CA GLU A 52 7.29 -1.00 1.75
C GLU A 52 7.60 -0.53 0.31
N LYS A 53 6.58 -0.12 -0.45
CA LYS A 53 6.74 0.50 -1.78
C LYS A 53 7.61 1.75 -1.71
N GLU A 54 7.36 2.67 -0.79
CA GLU A 54 8.16 3.91 -0.64
C GLU A 54 9.62 3.62 -0.21
N ARG A 55 9.83 2.63 0.67
CA ARG A 55 11.16 2.14 1.08
C ARG A 55 11.88 1.38 -0.04
N GLY A 56 11.14 0.65 -0.89
CA GLY A 56 11.66 -0.04 -2.07
C GLY A 56 11.98 0.91 -3.21
N LEU A 57 11.13 1.91 -3.43
CA LEU A 57 11.36 3.04 -4.35
C LEU A 57 12.63 3.80 -3.96
N SER A 58 12.96 3.94 -2.68
CA SER A 58 14.26 4.52 -2.27
C SER A 58 15.49 3.71 -2.73
N LYS A 59 15.34 2.43 -3.10
CA LYS A 59 16.42 1.62 -3.68
C LYS A 59 16.38 1.57 -5.21
N ASP A 60 15.20 1.65 -5.82
CA ASP A 60 15.03 1.52 -7.28
C ASP A 60 14.89 2.86 -8.03
N ASP A 61 14.47 3.96 -7.39
CA ASP A 61 14.27 5.27 -8.05
C ASP A 61 15.58 6.05 -8.31
N PHE A 62 16.69 5.71 -7.63
CA PHE A 62 17.99 6.26 -8.01
C PHE A 62 18.49 5.75 -9.38
N SER A 63 17.78 4.80 -10.01
CA SER A 63 18.18 4.22 -11.30
C SER A 63 17.35 4.71 -12.49
N ARG A 64 16.32 5.57 -12.31
CA ARG A 64 15.47 6.03 -13.43
C ARG A 64 15.58 7.50 -13.81
N ASP A 65 16.11 8.37 -12.95
CA ASP A 65 16.33 9.78 -13.32
C ASP A 65 17.67 10.06 -14.01
N ASP A 66 18.64 9.15 -13.95
CA ASP A 66 19.94 9.37 -14.61
C ASP A 66 19.97 9.00 -16.11
N GLN A 67 18.99 8.23 -16.59
CA GLN A 67 18.92 7.86 -18.01
C GLN A 67 18.20 8.89 -18.90
N LYS A 68 17.50 9.88 -18.34
CA LYS A 68 16.84 10.93 -19.13
C LYS A 68 17.66 12.18 -19.38
N ARG A 69 18.82 12.34 -18.73
CA ARG A 69 19.67 13.54 -18.92
C ARG A 69 20.77 13.39 -19.96
N ASN A 70 21.03 12.18 -20.45
CA ASN A 70 22.09 11.93 -21.45
C ASN A 70 21.60 11.86 -22.90
N LEU A 71 20.30 12.03 -23.17
CA LEU A 71 19.77 12.00 -24.55
C LEU A 71 19.59 13.39 -25.20
N ASP A 72 19.78 14.48 -24.45
CA ASP A 72 19.51 15.84 -24.93
C ASP A 72 20.79 16.65 -25.25
N LEU A 73 21.98 16.04 -25.25
CA LEU A 73 23.25 16.72 -25.57
C LEU A 73 23.85 16.38 -26.95
N ASP A 74 23.21 15.54 -27.75
CA ASP A 74 23.67 15.16 -29.11
C ASP A 74 22.77 15.71 -30.22
N ARG A 75 22.38 16.99 -30.16
CA ARG A 75 21.70 17.66 -31.27
C ARG A 75 22.28 19.01 -31.63
#